data_AF-A0A4V0YYL9-F1
#
_entry.id   AF-A0A4V0YYL9-F1
#
_cell.length_a   1.000
_cell.length_b   1.000
_cell.length_c   1.000
_cell.angle_alpha   90.00
_cell.angle_beta   90.00
_cell.angle_gamma   90.00
#
_symmetry.space_group_name_H-M   'P 1'
#
loop_
_entity.id
_entity.type
_entity.pdbx_description
1 polymer ?
#
loop_
_entity_poly.entity_id
_entity_poly.type
_entity_poly.pdbx_seq_one_letter_code
_entity_poly.pdbx_strand_id
1 'polypeptide(L)'
;MNTTHLLAGRHESALLAFPSVQRMAAILVQRCHNPLWARTAVASLARFQTMTGQRDLEALCEQALQDPQVASQALAAFAAALSAYSESQVATLARGVKLWFSLNGIAVPWRPLAGKVAASGPPVSEQPGVEAVILLALIGSGLHLAELLRLRVGDLGSLAQNGELMADLAAEPLAVQYTPRRGKREPRITFLTFQARQALLAYLAQSALPGAELEPDRLLLTRADGSCLSAQSIARARRRSRALIQAGRNANVELCRATGEFFRRWGLPGSHFSGPEELNIEDYI
;
A
#
# COMPACT_ATOMS: atom_id res chain seq x y z
N MET A 1 -17.45 -5.40 -9.06
CA MET A 1 -17.83 -4.98 -7.69
C MET A 1 -18.16 -3.49 -7.77
N ASN A 2 -19.33 -3.06 -7.30
CA ASN A 2 -19.74 -1.64 -7.40
C ASN A 2 -18.90 -0.80 -6.42
N THR A 3 -18.40 0.37 -6.83
CA THR A 3 -17.50 1.21 -6.02
C THR A 3 -18.17 1.73 -4.76
N THR A 4 -19.50 1.88 -4.75
CA THR A 4 -20.30 2.27 -3.58
C THR A 4 -20.28 1.24 -2.45
N HIS A 5 -20.23 -0.07 -2.75
CA HIS A 5 -20.09 -1.10 -1.72
C HIS A 5 -18.64 -1.27 -1.22
N LEU A 6 -17.67 -0.61 -1.86
CA LEU A 6 -16.26 -0.67 -1.47
C LEU A 6 -16.07 -0.16 -0.04
N LEU A 7 -16.72 0.95 0.32
CA LEU A 7 -16.54 1.66 1.58
C LEU A 7 -17.80 1.61 2.47
N ALA A 8 -18.67 0.62 2.28
CA ALA A 8 -19.87 0.47 3.10
C ALA A 8 -19.52 0.46 4.61
N GLY A 9 -20.23 1.28 5.39
CA GLY A 9 -20.01 1.42 6.84
C GLY A 9 -18.74 2.19 7.23
N ARG A 10 -18.06 2.84 6.29
CA ARG A 10 -16.84 3.62 6.55
C ARG A 10 -17.09 5.11 6.38
N HIS A 11 -16.51 5.91 7.28
CA HIS A 11 -16.62 7.37 7.23
C HIS A 11 -16.01 7.94 5.93
N GLU A 12 -14.94 7.33 5.40
CA GLU A 12 -14.28 7.79 4.18
C GLU A 12 -15.10 7.56 2.91
N SER A 13 -16.29 6.93 3.00
CA SER A 13 -17.22 6.75 1.87
C SER A 13 -17.71 8.09 1.30
N ALA A 14 -17.81 9.14 2.12
CA ALA A 14 -18.18 10.48 1.67
C ALA A 14 -17.23 11.02 0.59
N LEU A 15 -15.96 10.61 0.59
CA LEU A 15 -14.99 11.05 -0.43
C LEU A 15 -15.31 10.51 -1.83
N LEU A 16 -16.10 9.46 -1.96
CA LEU A 16 -16.52 8.96 -3.28
C LEU A 16 -17.53 9.88 -3.98
N ALA A 17 -18.02 10.93 -3.31
CA ALA A 17 -18.81 11.98 -3.95
C ALA A 17 -17.96 12.89 -4.86
N PHE A 18 -16.65 12.94 -4.63
CA PHE A 18 -15.70 13.67 -5.47
C PHE A 18 -15.38 12.86 -6.75
N PRO A 19 -15.69 13.35 -7.97
CA PRO A 19 -15.46 12.64 -9.22
C PRO A 19 -14.03 12.12 -9.40
N SER A 20 -13.02 12.92 -9.03
CA SER A 20 -11.60 12.54 -9.12
C SER A 20 -11.25 11.35 -8.22
N VAL A 21 -11.87 11.27 -7.04
CA VAL A 21 -11.69 10.16 -6.08
C VAL A 21 -12.45 8.92 -6.55
N GLN A 22 -13.68 9.10 -7.04
CA GLN A 22 -14.46 8.01 -7.61
C GLN A 22 -13.75 7.37 -8.80
N ARG A 23 -13.15 8.18 -9.69
CA ARG A 23 -12.34 7.73 -10.82
C ARG A 23 -11.17 6.87 -10.36
N MET A 24 -10.36 7.36 -9.41
CA MET A 24 -9.24 6.60 -8.83
C MET A 24 -9.73 5.26 -8.28
N ALA A 25 -10.80 5.26 -7.47
CA ALA A 25 -11.36 4.05 -6.89
C ALA A 25 -11.86 3.05 -7.95
N ALA A 26 -12.53 3.53 -9.00
CA ALA A 26 -13.01 2.70 -10.10
C ALA A 26 -11.86 2.02 -10.86
N ILE A 27 -10.81 2.76 -11.20
CA ILE A 27 -9.62 2.22 -11.87
C ILE A 27 -8.96 1.17 -10.97
N LEU A 28 -8.77 1.46 -9.68
CA LEU A 28 -8.17 0.51 -8.75
C LEU A 28 -9.03 -0.75 -8.58
N VAL A 29 -10.36 -0.65 -8.52
CA VAL A 29 -11.26 -1.81 -8.45
C VAL A 29 -11.21 -2.64 -9.74
N GLN A 30 -11.04 -2.01 -10.89
CA GLN A 30 -10.93 -2.69 -12.18
C GLN A 30 -9.57 -3.38 -12.37
N ARG A 31 -8.48 -2.69 -12.02
CA ARG A 31 -7.10 -3.15 -12.29
C ARG A 31 -6.57 -4.05 -11.18
N CYS A 32 -6.97 -3.83 -9.93
CA CYS A 32 -6.50 -4.61 -8.80
C CYS A 32 -7.47 -5.75 -8.46
N HIS A 33 -6.93 -6.92 -8.13
CA HIS A 33 -7.75 -8.04 -7.67
C HIS A 33 -8.31 -7.82 -6.25
N ASN A 34 -7.53 -7.16 -5.38
CA ASN A 34 -7.90 -6.95 -3.99
C ASN A 34 -8.56 -5.57 -3.78
N PRO A 35 -9.84 -5.50 -3.34
CA PRO A 35 -10.52 -4.23 -3.09
C PRO A 35 -9.88 -3.40 -1.98
N LEU A 36 -9.04 -4.00 -1.12
CA LEU A 36 -8.31 -3.28 -0.09
C LEU A 36 -7.41 -2.16 -0.65
N TRP A 37 -6.94 -2.28 -1.90
CA TRP A 37 -6.11 -1.24 -2.50
C TRP A 37 -6.88 0.07 -2.69
N ALA A 38 -8.08 0.01 -3.25
CA ALA A 38 -8.94 1.18 -3.39
C ALA A 38 -9.36 1.73 -2.02
N ARG A 39 -9.67 0.86 -1.04
CA ARG A 39 -10.01 1.28 0.33
C ARG A 39 -8.89 2.05 1.01
N THR A 40 -7.67 1.51 0.95
CA THR A 40 -6.50 2.15 1.58
C THR A 40 -6.11 3.44 0.87
N ALA A 41 -6.25 3.51 -0.46
CA ALA A 41 -6.00 4.74 -1.20
C ALA A 41 -6.96 5.87 -0.80
N VAL A 42 -8.26 5.56 -0.66
CA VAL A 42 -9.26 6.55 -0.21
C VAL A 42 -9.03 6.97 1.25
N ALA A 43 -8.68 6.03 2.13
CA ALA A 43 -8.34 6.36 3.52
C ALA A 43 -7.10 7.26 3.62
N SER A 44 -6.09 7.03 2.78
CA SER A 44 -4.93 7.90 2.65
C SER A 44 -5.31 9.33 2.20
N LEU A 45 -6.26 9.47 1.28
CA LEU A 45 -6.77 10.79 0.87
C LEU A 45 -7.50 11.50 2.01
N ALA A 46 -8.33 10.80 2.77
CA ALA A 46 -8.98 11.38 3.96
C ALA A 46 -7.93 11.92 4.93
N ARG A 47 -6.85 11.16 5.18
CA ARG A 47 -5.75 11.60 6.04
C ARG A 47 -5.03 12.81 5.46
N PHE A 48 -4.80 12.83 4.15
CA PHE A 48 -4.21 13.97 3.46
C PHE A 48 -5.03 15.25 3.65
N GLN A 49 -6.36 15.20 3.46
CA GLN A 49 -7.23 16.36 3.70
C GLN A 49 -7.14 16.87 5.14
N THR A 50 -7.20 15.95 6.11
CA THR A 50 -7.12 16.32 7.54
C THR A 50 -5.78 16.96 7.89
N MET A 51 -4.67 16.43 7.36
CA MET A 51 -3.32 16.88 7.74
C MET A 51 -2.86 18.14 7.01
N THR A 52 -3.36 18.39 5.80
CA THR A 52 -2.96 19.55 4.99
C THR A 52 -4.00 20.67 4.97
N GLY A 53 -5.21 20.43 5.48
CA GLY A 53 -6.33 21.38 5.41
C GLY A 53 -7.00 21.47 4.03
N GLN A 54 -6.59 20.64 3.05
CA GLN A 54 -7.15 20.63 1.70
C GLN A 54 -8.55 19.98 1.68
N ARG A 55 -9.59 20.78 1.91
CA ARG A 55 -10.99 20.30 1.99
C ARG A 55 -11.64 20.06 0.63
N ASP A 56 -11.26 20.84 -0.38
CA ASP A 56 -11.79 20.71 -1.74
C ASP A 56 -10.78 19.98 -2.64
N LEU A 57 -10.98 18.67 -2.79
CA LEU A 57 -10.10 17.85 -3.62
C LEU A 57 -10.30 18.12 -5.12
N GLU A 58 -11.50 18.50 -5.56
CA GLU A 58 -11.75 18.77 -6.98
C GLU A 58 -11.07 20.07 -7.40
N ALA A 59 -11.20 21.14 -6.61
CA ALA A 59 -10.49 22.38 -6.87
C ALA A 59 -8.97 22.17 -6.92
N LEU A 60 -8.42 21.35 -6.00
CA LEU A 60 -7.00 21.00 -6.01
C LEU A 60 -6.61 20.20 -7.26
N CYS A 61 -7.45 19.26 -7.69
CA CYS A 61 -7.23 18.47 -8.90
C CYS A 61 -7.25 19.36 -10.16
N GLU A 62 -8.23 20.25 -10.27
CA GLU A 62 -8.35 21.21 -11.38
C GLU A 62 -7.15 22.13 -11.46
N GLN A 63 -6.72 22.71 -10.33
CA GLN A 63 -5.52 23.55 -10.27
C GLN A 63 -4.27 22.78 -10.69
N ALA A 64 -4.11 21.56 -10.19
CA ALA A 64 -2.95 20.73 -10.50
C ALA A 64 -2.92 20.19 -11.95
N LEU A 65 -4.07 20.11 -12.62
CA LEU A 65 -4.14 19.83 -14.06
C LEU A 65 -3.61 21.00 -14.89
N GLN A 66 -3.82 22.24 -14.42
CA GLN A 66 -3.30 23.44 -15.08
C GLN A 66 -1.83 23.69 -14.75
N ASP A 67 -1.43 23.44 -13.51
CA ASP A 67 -0.05 23.59 -13.03
C ASP A 67 0.39 22.38 -12.18
N PRO A 68 1.20 21.45 -12.74
CA PRO A 68 1.73 20.30 -12.01
C PRO A 68 2.55 20.65 -10.76
N GLN A 69 3.04 21.89 -10.62
CA GLN A 69 3.72 22.33 -9.40
C GLN A 69 2.78 22.33 -8.19
N VAL A 70 1.48 22.59 -8.38
CA VAL A 70 0.49 22.57 -7.30
C VAL A 70 0.44 21.20 -6.62
N ALA A 71 0.46 20.11 -7.40
CA ALA A 71 0.50 18.76 -6.84
C ALA A 71 1.81 18.47 -6.10
N SER A 72 2.94 18.97 -6.63
CA SER A 72 4.25 18.83 -5.98
C SER A 72 4.30 19.58 -4.64
N GLN A 73 3.77 20.79 -4.59
CA GLN A 73 3.65 21.60 -3.36
C GLN A 73 2.72 20.95 -2.34
N ALA A 74 1.58 20.41 -2.78
CA ALA A 74 0.66 19.68 -1.92
C ALA A 74 1.30 18.42 -1.31
N LEU A 75 2.06 17.66 -2.11
CA LEU A 75 2.83 16.52 -1.62
C LEU A 75 3.95 16.93 -0.64
N ALA A 76 4.61 18.06 -0.87
CA ALA A 76 5.62 18.60 0.04
C ALA A 76 5.00 19.05 1.38
N ALA A 77 3.86 19.74 1.35
CA ALA A 77 3.11 20.11 2.55
C ALA A 77 2.67 18.86 3.35
N PHE A 78 2.23 17.81 2.65
CA PHE A 78 1.90 16.55 3.28
C PHE A 78 3.12 15.86 3.91
N ALA A 79 4.27 15.86 3.22
CA ALA A 79 5.52 15.33 3.76
C ALA A 79 5.94 16.07 5.05
N ALA A 80 5.83 17.40 5.08
CA ALA A 80 6.11 18.21 6.26
C ALA A 80 5.20 17.85 7.44
N ALA A 81 3.89 17.71 7.20
CA ALA A 81 2.92 17.29 8.21
C ALA A 81 3.19 15.87 8.76
N LEU A 82 3.91 15.04 8.00
CA LEU A 82 4.27 13.67 8.37
C LEU A 82 5.67 13.54 9.00
N SER A 83 6.36 14.63 9.33
CA SER A 83 7.74 14.61 9.85
C SER A 83 7.99 13.70 11.07
N ALA A 84 6.99 13.51 11.92
CA ALA A 84 7.06 12.63 13.10
C ALA A 84 6.86 11.14 12.76
N TYR A 85 6.44 10.79 11.55
CA TYR A 85 6.13 9.42 11.15
C TYR A 85 7.38 8.69 10.66
N SER A 86 7.35 7.36 10.72
CA SER A 86 8.36 6.51 10.07
C SER A 86 8.21 6.51 8.55
N GLU A 87 9.28 6.22 7.82
CA GLU A 87 9.27 6.14 6.35
C GLU A 87 8.20 5.17 5.83
N SER A 88 8.00 4.03 6.52
CA SER A 88 6.99 3.06 6.13
C SER A 88 5.56 3.59 6.25
N GLN A 89 5.29 4.43 7.26
CA GLN A 89 4.01 5.09 7.44
C GLN A 89 3.83 6.20 6.41
N VAL A 90 4.87 7.00 6.15
CA VAL A 90 4.87 8.03 5.09
C VAL A 90 4.56 7.40 3.73
N ALA A 91 5.28 6.35 3.34
CA ALA A 91 5.09 5.66 2.07
C ALA A 91 3.65 5.09 1.93
N THR A 92 3.11 4.54 3.02
CA THR A 92 1.74 4.00 3.05
C THR A 92 0.70 5.11 2.89
N LEU A 93 0.87 6.24 3.55
CA LEU A 93 -0.05 7.37 3.49
C LEU A 93 0.06 8.09 2.14
N ALA A 94 1.27 8.38 1.67
CA ALA A 94 1.55 9.05 0.41
C ALA A 94 1.02 8.29 -0.81
N ARG A 95 0.94 6.95 -0.74
CA ARG A 95 0.45 6.10 -1.84
C ARG A 95 -0.89 6.57 -2.39
N GLY A 96 -1.88 6.80 -1.53
CA GLY A 96 -3.23 7.18 -1.99
C GLY A 96 -3.23 8.51 -2.73
N VAL A 97 -2.48 9.50 -2.22
CA VAL A 97 -2.38 10.84 -2.81
C VAL A 97 -1.69 10.80 -4.17
N LYS A 98 -0.58 10.06 -4.28
CA LYS A 98 0.13 9.89 -5.56
C LYS A 98 -0.69 9.15 -6.60
N LEU A 99 -1.39 8.09 -6.19
CA LEU A 99 -2.30 7.36 -7.07
C LEU A 99 -3.44 8.25 -7.54
N TRP A 100 -4.02 9.05 -6.65
CA TRP A 100 -5.09 9.98 -6.98
C TRP A 100 -4.65 10.99 -8.03
N PHE A 101 -3.53 11.69 -7.82
CA PHE A 101 -3.00 12.62 -8.82
C PHE A 101 -2.73 11.92 -10.16
N SER A 102 -1.97 10.82 -10.14
CA SER A 102 -1.57 10.13 -11.38
C SER A 102 -2.75 9.61 -12.18
N LEU A 103 -3.75 8.98 -11.52
CA LEU A 103 -4.95 8.43 -12.16
C LEU A 103 -5.93 9.50 -12.65
N ASN A 104 -5.77 10.74 -12.19
CA ASN A 104 -6.47 11.91 -12.72
C ASN A 104 -5.65 12.67 -13.78
N GLY A 105 -4.47 12.17 -14.17
CA GLY A 105 -3.67 12.74 -15.26
C GLY A 105 -2.67 13.80 -14.81
N ILE A 106 -2.48 13.96 -13.51
CA ILE A 106 -1.57 14.94 -12.93
C ILE A 106 -0.22 14.27 -12.71
N ALA A 107 0.82 14.81 -13.35
CA ALA A 107 2.18 14.33 -13.21
C ALA A 107 2.70 14.62 -11.80
N VAL A 108 3.05 13.56 -11.06
CA VAL A 108 3.68 13.66 -9.74
C VAL A 108 4.91 12.76 -9.66
N PRO A 109 5.92 13.11 -8.87
CA PRO A 109 7.09 12.26 -8.69
C PRO A 109 6.70 10.97 -7.96
N TRP A 110 6.88 9.83 -8.62
CA TRP A 110 6.82 8.50 -8.01
C TRP A 110 8.11 8.18 -7.25
N ARG A 111 8.54 9.07 -6.37
CA ARG A 111 9.75 8.92 -5.54
C ARG A 111 9.38 9.03 -4.07
N PRO A 112 10.12 8.43 -3.13
CA PRO A 112 9.84 8.61 -1.71
C PRO A 112 9.68 10.10 -1.36
N LEU A 113 8.66 10.44 -0.57
CA LEU A 113 8.51 11.82 -0.12
C LEU A 113 9.70 12.14 0.78
N ALA A 114 10.48 13.15 0.41
CA ALA A 114 11.69 13.54 1.14
C ALA A 114 11.31 13.89 2.59
N GLY A 115 11.94 13.22 3.56
CA GLY A 115 11.58 13.38 4.97
C GLY A 115 12.63 12.89 5.95
N LYS A 116 13.35 11.80 5.69
CA LYS A 116 14.52 11.38 6.47
C LYS A 116 15.55 10.73 5.54
N VAL A 117 16.82 11.05 5.76
CA VAL A 117 17.94 10.26 5.26
C VAL A 117 17.67 8.83 5.71
N ALA A 118 17.73 7.89 4.77
CA ALA A 118 17.58 6.46 5.05
C ALA A 118 18.33 6.14 6.34
N ALA A 119 17.61 5.65 7.36
CA ALA A 119 18.28 5.03 8.49
C ALA A 119 19.30 4.06 7.91
N SER A 120 20.57 4.19 8.32
CA SER A 120 21.68 3.37 7.84
C SER A 120 21.17 1.96 7.65
N GLY A 121 21.15 1.51 6.39
CA GLY A 121 20.69 0.17 6.07
C GLY A 121 21.42 -0.83 6.96
N PRO A 122 20.81 -1.98 7.28
CA PRO A 122 21.49 -3.02 8.03
C PRO A 122 22.87 -3.28 7.39
N PRO A 123 23.92 -3.58 8.20
CA PRO A 123 25.26 -3.84 7.69
C PRO A 123 25.19 -4.84 6.53
N VAL A 124 26.11 -4.77 5.57
CA VAL A 124 26.06 -5.57 4.32
C VAL A 124 25.86 -7.07 4.58
N SER A 125 26.32 -7.58 5.73
CA SER A 125 26.12 -8.97 6.20
C SER A 125 24.70 -9.33 6.64
N GLU A 126 23.84 -8.35 6.91
CA GLU A 126 22.44 -8.49 7.36
C GLU A 126 21.42 -8.06 6.31
N GLN A 127 21.88 -7.71 5.10
CA GLN A 127 20.97 -7.28 4.05
C GLN A 127 20.04 -8.43 3.62
N PRO A 128 18.75 -8.14 3.40
CA PRO A 128 17.76 -9.15 3.09
C PRO A 128 18.09 -9.87 1.78
N GLY A 129 18.49 -11.13 1.86
CA GLY A 129 18.63 -11.99 0.69
C GLY A 129 17.29 -12.28 0.02
N VAL A 130 17.32 -12.99 -1.11
CA VAL A 130 16.13 -13.30 -1.93
C VAL A 130 14.97 -13.94 -1.15
N GLU A 131 15.26 -14.70 -0.10
CA GLU A 131 14.23 -15.30 0.76
C GLU A 131 13.38 -14.24 1.49
N ALA A 132 13.99 -13.13 1.91
CA ALA A 132 13.29 -12.02 2.55
C ALA A 132 12.41 -11.26 1.55
N VAL A 133 12.89 -11.08 0.31
CA VAL A 133 12.07 -10.50 -0.78
C VAL A 133 10.83 -11.36 -1.03
N ILE A 134 11.02 -12.68 -1.19
CA ILE A 134 9.91 -13.62 -1.39
C ILE A 134 8.93 -13.56 -0.22
N LEU A 135 9.44 -13.59 1.01
CA LEU A 135 8.61 -13.55 2.21
C LEU A 135 7.75 -12.29 2.28
N LEU A 136 8.37 -11.12 2.15
CA LEU A 136 7.71 -9.82 2.31
C LEU A 136 6.73 -9.55 1.15
N ALA A 137 7.10 -9.91 -0.07
CA ALA A 137 6.22 -9.79 -1.23
C ALA A 137 4.96 -10.65 -1.06
N LEU A 138 5.08 -11.91 -0.61
CA LEU A 138 3.94 -12.80 -0.42
C LEU A 138 2.95 -12.32 0.65
N ILE A 139 3.45 -11.68 1.72
CA ILE A 139 2.60 -11.18 2.82
C ILE A 139 1.89 -9.89 2.41
N GLY A 140 2.59 -8.98 1.72
CA GLY A 140 2.11 -7.62 1.49
C GLY A 140 1.36 -7.38 0.18
N SER A 141 1.68 -8.13 -0.88
CA SER A 141 1.16 -7.86 -2.24
C SER A 141 -0.07 -8.70 -2.62
N GLY A 142 -0.35 -9.77 -1.87
CA GLY A 142 -1.38 -10.74 -2.25
C GLY A 142 -1.02 -11.63 -3.45
N LEU A 143 0.20 -11.55 -3.97
CA LEU A 143 0.68 -12.45 -5.02
C LEU A 143 0.79 -13.89 -4.52
N HIS A 144 0.48 -14.83 -5.40
CA HIS A 144 0.91 -16.21 -5.24
C HIS A 144 2.40 -16.36 -5.59
N LEU A 145 3.07 -17.31 -4.96
CA LEU A 145 4.49 -17.61 -5.22
C LEU A 145 4.79 -17.85 -6.70
N ALA A 146 3.92 -18.57 -7.41
CA ALA A 146 4.10 -18.82 -8.84
C ALA A 146 3.93 -17.56 -9.71
N GLU A 147 3.18 -16.56 -9.25
CA GLU A 147 3.04 -15.28 -9.93
C GLU A 147 4.30 -14.43 -9.69
N LEU A 148 4.74 -14.35 -8.43
CA LEU A 148 5.98 -13.66 -8.04
C LEU A 148 7.21 -14.17 -8.79
N LEU A 149 7.39 -15.49 -8.89
CA LEU A 149 8.56 -16.10 -9.55
C LEU A 149 8.59 -15.91 -11.08
N ARG A 150 7.50 -15.42 -11.68
CA ARG A 150 7.39 -15.15 -13.12
C ARG A 150 7.53 -13.68 -13.47
N LEU A 151 7.57 -12.80 -12.47
CA LEU A 151 7.73 -11.37 -12.69
C LEU A 151 9.08 -11.09 -13.33
N ARG A 152 9.08 -10.10 -14.21
CA ARG A 152 10.25 -9.51 -14.84
C ARG A 152 10.48 -8.11 -14.30
N VAL A 153 11.64 -7.52 -14.55
CA VAL A 153 11.97 -6.15 -14.10
C VAL A 153 10.96 -5.14 -14.67
N GLY A 154 10.56 -5.29 -15.94
CA GLY A 154 9.58 -4.44 -16.60
C GLY A 154 8.15 -4.56 -16.06
N ASP A 155 7.86 -5.56 -15.22
CA ASP A 155 6.56 -5.72 -14.56
C ASP A 155 6.40 -4.82 -13.33
N LEU A 156 7.41 -3.99 -13.00
CA LEU A 156 7.38 -3.10 -11.85
C LEU A 156 7.49 -1.63 -12.26
N GLY A 157 6.71 -0.78 -11.60
CA GLY A 157 6.86 0.65 -11.79
C GLY A 157 5.77 1.52 -11.23
N SER A 158 5.50 2.61 -11.95
CA SER A 158 4.46 3.58 -11.65
C SER A 158 3.19 3.28 -12.46
N LEU A 159 2.11 4.02 -12.19
CA LEU A 159 0.87 3.92 -12.95
C LEU A 159 0.62 5.19 -13.77
N ALA A 160 0.30 5.00 -15.04
CA ALA A 160 -0.25 6.02 -15.92
C ALA A 160 -1.71 6.35 -15.57
N GLN A 161 -2.27 7.40 -16.18
CA GLN A 161 -3.63 7.89 -15.94
C GLN A 161 -4.74 6.84 -16.14
N ASN A 162 -4.54 5.89 -17.06
CA ASN A 162 -5.47 4.79 -17.36
C ASN A 162 -5.25 3.56 -16.44
N GLY A 163 -4.33 3.66 -15.48
CA GLY A 163 -3.93 2.56 -14.59
C GLY A 163 -3.04 1.52 -15.26
N GLU A 164 -2.47 1.80 -16.43
CA GLU A 164 -1.41 0.98 -17.03
C GLU A 164 -0.09 1.18 -16.31
N LEU A 165 0.72 0.12 -16.29
CA LEU A 165 2.03 0.15 -15.68
C LEU A 165 3.02 0.88 -16.60
N MET A 166 3.78 1.81 -16.03
CA MET A 166 4.97 2.39 -16.65
C MET A 166 6.20 1.87 -15.91
N ALA A 167 7.11 1.19 -16.61
CA ALA A 167 8.28 0.57 -15.99
C ALA A 167 9.17 1.61 -15.29
N ASP A 168 9.40 1.43 -13.98
CA ASP A 168 10.18 2.35 -13.15
C ASP A 168 10.51 1.68 -11.81
N LEU A 169 11.64 0.96 -11.75
CA LEU A 169 12.01 0.22 -10.53
C LEU A 169 12.17 1.12 -9.30
N ALA A 170 12.48 2.40 -9.50
CA ALA A 170 12.62 3.38 -8.41
C ALA A 170 11.27 3.93 -7.91
N ALA A 171 10.15 3.57 -8.54
CA ALA A 171 8.82 4.06 -8.20
C ALA A 171 8.45 3.80 -6.72
N GLU A 172 7.85 4.79 -6.07
CA GLU A 172 7.18 4.66 -4.77
C GLU A 172 5.82 5.37 -4.77
N PRO A 173 4.70 4.65 -4.61
CA PRO A 173 4.57 3.20 -4.38
C PRO A 173 5.04 2.36 -5.57
N LEU A 174 5.54 1.14 -5.33
CA LEU A 174 5.97 0.26 -6.43
C LEU A 174 4.81 -0.64 -6.85
N ALA A 175 4.21 -0.33 -7.99
CA ALA A 175 3.18 -1.15 -8.61
C ALA A 175 3.82 -2.38 -9.26
N VAL A 176 3.06 -3.47 -9.30
CA VAL A 176 3.45 -4.75 -9.89
C VAL A 176 2.33 -5.21 -10.81
N GLN A 177 2.65 -5.37 -12.08
CA GLN A 177 1.76 -6.02 -13.03
C GLN A 177 1.98 -7.52 -13.02
N TYR A 178 0.90 -8.29 -12.97
CA TYR A 178 0.98 -9.75 -12.99
C TYR A 178 -0.25 -10.35 -13.66
N THR A 179 -0.12 -11.58 -14.18
CA THR A 179 -1.27 -12.36 -14.65
C THR A 179 -1.70 -13.32 -13.54
N PRO A 180 -2.94 -13.22 -13.02
CA PRO A 180 -3.42 -14.11 -11.98
C PRO A 180 -3.38 -15.58 -12.44
N ARG A 181 -2.96 -16.45 -11.53
CA ARG A 181 -2.95 -17.90 -11.74
C ARG A 181 -4.36 -18.48 -11.74
N ARG A 182 -5.27 -17.88 -10.95
CA ARG A 182 -6.66 -18.33 -10.78
C ARG A 182 -7.62 -17.25 -11.26
N GLY A 183 -8.75 -17.65 -11.83
CA GLY A 183 -9.75 -16.74 -12.38
C GLY A 183 -9.39 -16.25 -13.79
N LYS A 184 -9.85 -15.04 -14.13
CA LYS A 184 -9.59 -14.43 -15.44
C LYS A 184 -8.09 -14.15 -15.61
N ARG A 185 -7.50 -14.64 -16.71
CA ARG A 185 -6.08 -14.44 -17.08
C ARG A 185 -5.83 -13.08 -17.74
N GLU A 186 -6.42 -12.03 -17.18
CA GLU A 186 -6.17 -10.66 -17.60
C GLU A 186 -5.06 -10.06 -16.71
N PRO A 187 -4.18 -9.19 -17.23
CA PRO A 187 -3.21 -8.48 -16.41
C PRO A 187 -3.89 -7.70 -15.29
N ARG A 188 -3.36 -7.84 -14.07
CA ARG A 188 -3.80 -7.13 -12.87
C ARG A 188 -2.64 -6.40 -12.24
N ILE A 189 -2.97 -5.40 -11.43
CA ILE A 189 -2.02 -4.63 -10.64
C ILE A 189 -2.11 -5.04 -9.17
N THR A 190 -0.97 -5.05 -8.50
CA THR A 190 -0.86 -4.98 -7.05
C THR A 190 0.29 -4.06 -6.67
N PHE A 191 0.58 -3.90 -5.38
CA PHE A 191 1.67 -3.06 -4.90
C PHE A 191 2.55 -3.82 -3.92
N LEU A 192 3.86 -3.54 -3.96
CA LEU A 192 4.76 -3.95 -2.89
C LEU A 192 4.60 -3.02 -1.69
N THR A 193 4.68 -3.58 -0.48
CA THR A 193 4.81 -2.78 0.75
C THR A 193 6.16 -2.07 0.74
N PHE A 194 6.30 -1.03 1.58
CA PHE A 194 7.58 -0.34 1.77
C PHE A 194 8.73 -1.32 2.05
N GLN A 195 8.53 -2.26 2.98
CA GLN A 195 9.55 -3.23 3.36
C GLN A 195 9.87 -4.21 2.21
N ALA A 196 8.87 -4.66 1.47
CA ALA A 196 9.08 -5.54 0.32
C ALA A 196 9.85 -4.83 -0.81
N ARG A 197 9.54 -3.56 -1.07
CA ARG A 197 10.26 -2.69 -2.02
C ARG A 197 11.71 -2.50 -1.58
N GLN A 198 11.96 -2.13 -0.33
CA GLN A 198 13.32 -1.94 0.18
C GLN A 198 14.16 -3.22 0.10
N ALA A 199 13.58 -4.36 0.48
CA ALA A 199 14.25 -5.65 0.37
C ALA A 199 14.57 -6.01 -1.09
N LEU A 200 13.64 -5.75 -2.01
CA LEU A 200 13.84 -5.98 -3.44
C LEU A 200 14.99 -5.12 -3.99
N LEU A 201 14.99 -3.82 -3.69
CA LEU A 201 16.02 -2.89 -4.16
C LEU A 201 17.40 -3.28 -3.62
N ALA A 202 17.50 -3.64 -2.34
CA ALA A 202 18.76 -4.12 -1.75
C ALA A 202 19.26 -5.40 -2.42
N TYR A 203 18.37 -6.36 -2.66
CA TYR A 203 18.70 -7.61 -3.33
C TYR A 203 19.13 -7.40 -4.80
N LEU A 204 18.47 -6.50 -5.53
CA LEU A 204 18.84 -6.18 -6.92
C LEU A 204 20.18 -5.45 -6.99
N ALA A 205 20.47 -4.54 -6.05
CA ALA A 205 21.76 -3.86 -5.97
C ALA A 205 22.92 -4.83 -5.75
N GLN A 206 22.72 -5.91 -4.98
CA GLN A 206 23.73 -6.96 -4.80
C GLN A 206 23.89 -7.88 -6.01
N SER A 207 22.83 -8.04 -6.81
CA SER A 207 22.77 -8.97 -7.94
C SER A 207 23.13 -8.32 -9.29
N ALA A 208 23.32 -6.99 -9.30
CA ALA A 208 23.71 -6.24 -10.48
C ALA A 208 25.23 -6.12 -10.54
N LEU A 209 25.80 -6.28 -11.74
CA LEU A 209 27.18 -5.86 -11.99
C LEU A 209 27.24 -4.32 -11.86
N PRO A 210 28.30 -3.75 -11.25
CA PRO A 210 28.44 -2.31 -11.15
C PRO A 210 28.30 -1.63 -12.52
N GLY A 211 27.33 -0.73 -12.68
CA GLY A 211 27.08 0.02 -13.91
C GLY A 211 26.25 -0.70 -14.98
N ALA A 212 25.79 -1.93 -14.75
CA ALA A 212 24.88 -2.62 -15.67
C ALA A 212 23.42 -2.26 -15.40
N GLU A 213 22.72 -1.77 -16.42
CA GLU A 213 21.26 -1.61 -16.36
C GLU A 213 20.56 -2.97 -16.30
N LEU A 214 19.44 -3.02 -15.59
CA LEU A 214 18.62 -4.22 -15.49
C LEU A 214 17.66 -4.27 -16.69
N GLU A 215 17.92 -5.22 -17.59
CA GLU A 215 17.05 -5.46 -18.75
C GLU A 215 15.58 -5.70 -18.34
N PRO A 216 14.60 -5.03 -18.97
CA PRO A 216 13.19 -5.16 -18.61
C PRO A 216 12.65 -6.60 -18.66
N ASP A 217 13.16 -7.42 -19.58
CA ASP A 217 12.72 -8.81 -19.76
C ASP A 217 13.37 -9.81 -18.79
N ARG A 218 14.36 -9.38 -18.02
CA ARG A 218 15.04 -10.21 -17.02
C ARG A 218 14.04 -10.61 -15.93
N LEU A 219 14.06 -11.88 -15.54
CA LEU A 219 13.32 -12.35 -14.36
C LEU A 219 13.74 -11.54 -13.13
N LEU A 220 12.75 -11.10 -12.35
CA LEU A 220 12.96 -10.26 -11.19
C LEU A 220 13.83 -10.95 -10.12
N LEU A 221 13.61 -12.25 -9.93
CA LEU A 221 14.28 -13.03 -8.90
C LEU A 221 15.14 -14.14 -9.54
N THR A 222 16.43 -13.89 -9.64
CA THR A 222 17.45 -14.85 -10.12
C THR A 222 18.53 -15.08 -9.08
N ARG A 223 19.41 -16.05 -9.28
CA ARG A 223 20.67 -16.10 -8.53
C ARG A 223 21.61 -15.00 -9.04
N ALA A 224 22.68 -14.75 -8.28
CA ALA A 224 23.71 -13.76 -8.64
C ALA A 224 24.42 -14.11 -9.97
N ASP A 225 24.48 -15.40 -10.30
CA ASP A 225 24.99 -15.93 -11.57
C ASP A 225 23.96 -15.86 -12.72
N GLY A 226 22.79 -15.23 -12.51
CA GLY A 226 21.70 -15.15 -13.48
C GLY A 226 20.83 -16.40 -13.62
N SER A 227 21.18 -17.51 -12.96
CA SER A 227 20.42 -18.75 -13.01
C SER A 227 19.11 -18.69 -12.19
N CYS A 228 18.21 -19.65 -12.39
CA CYS A 228 16.99 -19.74 -11.60
C CYS A 228 17.28 -20.01 -10.11
N LEU A 229 16.39 -19.53 -9.23
CA LEU A 229 16.47 -19.82 -7.80
C LEU A 229 16.38 -21.33 -7.52
N SER A 230 17.12 -21.79 -6.51
CA SER A 230 17.07 -23.20 -6.08
C SER A 230 15.69 -23.55 -5.50
N ALA A 231 15.24 -24.78 -5.74
CA ALA A 231 14.01 -25.30 -5.15
C ALA A 231 14.04 -25.24 -3.61
N GLN A 232 15.21 -25.40 -3.00
CA GLN A 232 15.39 -25.35 -1.55
C GLN A 232 15.15 -23.94 -0.99
N SER A 233 15.71 -22.90 -1.62
CA SER A 233 15.50 -21.50 -1.21
C SER A 233 14.03 -21.09 -1.34
N ILE A 234 13.39 -21.47 -2.46
CA ILE A 234 11.96 -21.24 -2.68
C ILE A 234 11.13 -21.95 -1.60
N ALA A 235 11.44 -23.21 -1.31
CA ALA A 235 10.72 -23.99 -0.30
C ALA A 235 10.88 -23.40 1.11
N ARG A 236 12.07 -22.90 1.46
CA ARG A 236 12.33 -22.26 2.75
C ARG A 236 11.53 -20.97 2.90
N ALA A 237 11.59 -20.07 1.92
CA ALA A 237 10.82 -18.82 1.93
C ALA A 237 9.31 -19.08 2.01
N ARG A 238 8.81 -20.08 1.25
CA ARG A 238 7.39 -20.49 1.28
C ARG A 238 6.96 -21.03 2.65
N ARG A 239 7.78 -21.88 3.29
CA ARG A 239 7.48 -22.40 4.64
C ARG A 239 7.41 -21.27 5.65
N ARG A 240 8.37 -20.36 5.61
CA ARG A 240 8.44 -19.21 6.52
C ARG A 240 7.26 -18.25 6.34
N SER A 241 6.87 -17.98 5.09
CA SER A 241 5.68 -17.19 4.76
C SER A 241 4.39 -17.83 5.30
N ARG A 242 4.22 -19.14 5.12
CA ARG A 242 3.07 -19.87 5.66
C ARG A 242 3.00 -19.84 7.17
N ALA A 243 4.13 -20.03 7.85
CA ALA A 243 4.19 -19.97 9.30
C ALA A 243 3.78 -18.59 9.82
N LEU A 244 4.25 -17.51 9.19
CA LEU A 244 3.89 -16.14 9.56
C LEU A 244 2.42 -15.82 9.29
N ILE A 245 1.89 -16.22 8.13
CA ILE A 245 0.46 -16.07 7.83
C ILE A 245 -0.39 -16.83 8.85
N GLN A 246 0.03 -18.04 9.24
CA GLN A 246 -0.68 -18.82 10.24
C GLN A 246 -0.63 -18.18 11.63
N ALA A 247 0.55 -17.70 12.06
CA ALA A 247 0.70 -16.98 13.32
C ALA A 247 -0.17 -15.73 13.37
N GLY A 248 -0.21 -14.94 12.30
CA GLY A 248 -1.07 -13.76 12.20
C GLY A 248 -2.56 -14.11 12.22
N ARG A 249 -2.96 -15.21 11.56
CA ARG A 249 -4.35 -15.71 11.65
C ARG A 249 -4.71 -16.12 13.07
N ASN A 250 -3.84 -16.85 13.76
CA ASN A 250 -4.08 -17.27 15.14
C ASN A 250 -4.23 -16.05 16.06
N ALA A 251 -3.32 -15.08 15.96
CA ALA A 251 -3.39 -13.84 16.73
C ALA A 251 -4.68 -13.06 16.46
N ASN A 252 -5.12 -12.95 15.20
CA ASN A 252 -6.39 -12.29 14.87
C ASN A 252 -7.59 -13.04 15.46
N VAL A 253 -7.61 -14.38 15.40
CA VAL A 253 -8.69 -15.20 15.98
C VAL A 253 -8.74 -15.03 17.49
N GLU A 254 -7.58 -15.07 18.15
CA GLU A 254 -7.46 -14.84 19.59
C GLU A 254 -7.92 -13.44 19.98
N LEU A 255 -7.52 -12.39 19.23
CA LEU A 255 -7.97 -11.03 19.46
C LEU A 255 -9.49 -10.91 19.31
N CYS A 256 -10.06 -11.43 18.22
CA CYS A 256 -11.51 -11.42 18.02
C CYS A 256 -12.25 -12.15 19.14
N ARG A 257 -11.71 -13.29 19.62
CA ARG A 257 -12.28 -14.03 20.73
C ARG A 257 -12.22 -13.23 22.03
N ALA A 258 -11.06 -12.65 22.35
CA ALA A 258 -10.87 -11.83 23.54
C ALA A 258 -11.78 -10.59 23.53
N THR A 259 -11.91 -9.91 22.39
CA THR A 259 -12.85 -8.80 22.21
C THR A 259 -14.30 -9.25 22.37
N GLY A 260 -14.69 -10.40 21.81
CA GLY A 260 -16.03 -10.95 21.98
C GLY A 260 -16.33 -11.43 23.41
N GLU A 261 -15.34 -11.94 24.13
CA GLU A 261 -15.45 -12.27 25.57
C GLU A 261 -15.54 -11.00 26.43
N PHE A 262 -14.78 -9.95 26.10
CA PHE A 262 -14.89 -8.65 26.72
C PHE A 262 -16.32 -8.10 26.60
N PHE A 263 -16.89 -8.04 25.39
CA PHE A 263 -18.26 -7.54 25.21
C PHE A 263 -19.33 -8.45 25.82
N ARG A 264 -19.12 -9.77 25.88
CA ARG A 264 -20.04 -10.67 26.60
C ARG A 264 -20.01 -10.44 28.11
N ARG A 265 -18.84 -10.14 28.68
CA ARG A 265 -18.67 -9.93 30.13
C ARG A 265 -19.09 -8.54 30.57
N TRP A 266 -18.78 -7.51 29.77
CA TRP A 266 -18.91 -6.11 30.14
C TRP A 266 -19.98 -5.36 29.35
N GLY A 267 -20.73 -6.07 28.50
CA GLY A 267 -21.69 -5.45 27.60
C GLY A 267 -21.03 -4.71 26.43
N LEU A 268 -21.85 -4.25 25.48
CA LEU A 268 -21.38 -3.36 24.42
C LEU A 268 -21.07 -1.97 25.02
N PRO A 269 -20.16 -1.18 24.43
CA PRO A 269 -19.94 0.19 24.88
C PRO A 269 -21.27 0.95 24.88
N GLY A 270 -21.67 1.46 26.05
CA GLY A 270 -22.96 2.14 26.25
C GLY A 270 -24.12 1.25 26.71
N SER A 271 -24.00 -0.09 26.76
CA SER A 271 -25.10 -0.97 27.19
C SER A 271 -25.37 -0.93 28.70
N HIS A 272 -24.44 -0.39 29.48
CA HIS A 272 -24.60 -0.11 30.91
C HIS A 272 -24.64 1.40 31.21
N PHE A 273 -24.75 2.23 30.16
CA PHE A 273 -24.91 3.67 30.33
C PHE A 273 -26.40 4.00 30.41
N SER A 274 -26.95 3.98 31.61
CA SER A 274 -28.14 4.77 31.92
C SER A 274 -27.70 6.23 31.94
N GLY A 275 -28.16 7.02 30.97
CA GLY A 275 -27.94 8.46 30.95
C GLY A 275 -28.53 9.13 32.20
N PRO A 276 -28.26 10.43 32.43
CA PRO A 276 -28.78 11.17 33.57
C PRO A 276 -30.27 11.50 33.36
N GLU A 277 -31.11 10.48 33.28
CA GLU A 277 -32.52 10.59 33.62
C GLU A 277 -32.60 10.09 35.07
N GLU A 278 -32.99 10.99 35.98
CA GLU A 278 -33.00 10.87 37.46
C GLU A 278 -31.75 11.34 38.22
N LEU A 279 -31.08 12.40 37.76
CA LEU A 279 -30.49 13.33 38.74
C LEU A 279 -31.50 14.46 38.93
N ASN A 280 -32.30 14.37 39.99
CA ASN A 280 -33.15 15.46 40.45
C ASN A 280 -32.25 16.64 40.81
N ILE A 281 -32.17 17.63 39.91
CA ILE A 281 -31.37 18.85 40.12
C ILE A 281 -31.86 19.64 41.35
N GLU A 282 -33.08 19.39 41.82
CA GLU A 282 -33.62 19.94 43.07
C GLU A 282 -32.89 19.45 44.34
N ASP A 283 -32.16 18.33 44.28
CA ASP A 283 -31.37 17.84 45.42
C ASP A 283 -29.98 18.51 45.54
N TYR A 284 -29.63 19.40 44.60
CA TYR A 284 -28.31 20.03 44.49
C TYR A 284 -28.34 21.57 44.45
N ILE A 285 -29.46 22.21 44.81
CA ILE A 285 -29.58 23.67 45.00
C ILE A 285 -29.92 23.99 46.45
#